data_AF-A0A0G2E8F6-F1
#
_entry.id   AF-A0A0G2E8F6-F1
#
_cell.length_a   1.000
_cell.length_b   1.000
_cell.length_c   1.000
_cell.angle_alpha   90.00
_cell.angle_beta   90.00
_cell.angle_gamma   90.00
#
_symmetry.space_group_name_H-M   'P 1'
#
loop_
_entity.id
_entity.type
_entity.pdbx_description
1 polymer ?
#
loop_
_entity_poly.entity_id
_entity_poly.type
_entity_poly.pdbx_seq_one_letter_code
_entity_poly.pdbx_strand_id
1 'polypeptide(L)'
;MARQAATSLSRDFHSNIDIIPLAFMTAISDSTGHPQLNFANQGDKCTTFDGTQLLNCPELATDIPLCQTQYNKTILLSIGGATYTEGGFANATAATTAADRIWSMFGPPPANLTTNLTTTAAPVLRPFGAAQLDGFDFDFESTVSNISPFAQRLRSLMTAASRTDARPRLLTAAPQCPYPDAADNAFLSGPDAVAIDAVFVQFYNNYCGVQSFVPNATDQWNFNYAAWDTWARTEAAQANAGFLASVKAELVGIEEEESEAAEEGEGESCGGYGDDDRTRRGVEFRA
;
A
#
# COMPACT_ATOMS: atom_id res chain seq x y z
N MET A 1 -1.60 -29.28 -41.21
CA MET A 1 -0.55 -28.87 -40.25
C MET A 1 -0.32 -27.38 -40.42
N ALA A 2 -0.90 -26.57 -39.54
CA ALA A 2 -0.47 -25.22 -39.19
C ALA A 2 -1.27 -24.86 -37.93
N ARG A 3 -0.65 -25.02 -36.77
CA ARG A 3 -1.18 -24.56 -35.49
C ARG A 3 -0.96 -23.05 -35.44
N GLN A 4 -2.04 -22.27 -35.36
CA GLN A 4 -1.97 -20.88 -34.93
C GLN A 4 -1.78 -20.89 -33.42
N ALA A 5 -0.63 -20.38 -32.97
CA ALA A 5 -0.34 -20.19 -31.57
C ALA A 5 -1.16 -19.01 -31.05
N ALA A 6 -2.08 -19.29 -30.12
CA ALA A 6 -2.61 -18.27 -29.23
C ALA A 6 -1.48 -17.90 -28.25
N THR A 7 -0.75 -16.83 -28.57
CA THR A 7 0.31 -16.27 -27.73
C THR A 7 -0.27 -15.36 -26.65
N SER A 8 -0.13 -15.79 -25.40
CA SER A 8 0.37 -15.00 -24.25
C SER A 8 -0.09 -13.54 -24.13
N LEU A 9 -1.31 -13.32 -23.63
CA LEU A 9 -1.68 -12.03 -23.01
C LEU A 9 -2.02 -12.20 -21.52
N SER A 10 -2.51 -13.38 -21.09
CA SER A 10 -2.76 -13.66 -19.66
C SER A 10 -1.52 -14.01 -18.84
N ARG A 11 -0.38 -14.30 -19.49
CA ARG A 11 0.91 -14.52 -18.81
C ARG A 11 1.73 -13.24 -18.65
N ASP A 12 1.55 -12.27 -19.55
CA ASP A 12 2.37 -11.06 -19.60
C ASP A 12 1.93 -10.02 -18.55
N PHE A 13 0.64 -9.99 -18.18
CA PHE A 13 0.14 -9.06 -17.15
C PHE A 13 0.68 -9.39 -15.74
N HIS A 14 0.93 -10.68 -15.46
CA HIS A 14 1.46 -11.12 -14.18
C HIS A 14 2.98 -10.98 -14.06
N SER A 15 3.75 -10.83 -15.15
CA SER A 15 5.21 -10.68 -15.05
C SER A 15 5.67 -9.25 -14.77
N ASN A 16 4.86 -8.24 -15.08
CA ASN A 16 5.30 -6.84 -15.12
C ASN A 16 4.89 -6.01 -13.88
N ILE A 17 4.17 -6.63 -12.94
CA ILE A 17 3.73 -6.01 -11.69
C ILE A 17 4.55 -6.59 -10.55
N ASP A 18 5.31 -5.77 -9.83
CA ASP A 18 6.13 -6.21 -8.70
C ASP A 18 5.47 -5.96 -7.34
N ILE A 19 4.67 -4.88 -7.25
CA ILE A 19 4.02 -4.41 -6.02
C ILE A 19 2.51 -4.33 -6.26
N ILE A 20 1.71 -4.92 -5.35
CA ILE A 20 0.25 -4.89 -5.38
C ILE A 20 -0.24 -4.28 -4.07
N PRO A 21 -0.68 -3.00 -4.08
CA PRO A 21 -1.39 -2.41 -2.95
C PRO A 21 -2.82 -2.94 -2.88
N LEU A 22 -3.16 -3.61 -1.79
CA LEU A 22 -4.55 -3.97 -1.45
C LEU A 22 -5.27 -2.69 -1.02
N ALA A 23 -6.16 -2.23 -1.88
CA ALA A 23 -6.87 -0.96 -1.77
C ALA A 23 -8.32 -1.22 -1.35
N PHE A 24 -8.80 -0.80 -0.17
CA PHE A 24 -8.14 0.06 0.84
C PHE A 24 -8.53 -0.27 2.28
N MET A 25 -7.69 0.18 3.23
CA MET A 25 -8.12 0.55 4.58
C MET A 25 -8.65 1.98 4.58
N THR A 26 -9.98 2.14 4.55
CA THR A 26 -10.66 3.43 4.42
C THR A 26 -10.88 4.16 5.75
N ALA A 27 -10.64 3.48 6.87
CA ALA A 27 -10.51 4.07 8.20
C ALA A 27 -9.55 3.22 9.04
N ILE A 28 -8.68 3.86 9.81
CA ILE A 28 -7.72 3.23 10.71
C ILE A 28 -8.43 2.73 11.97
N SER A 29 -9.46 3.45 12.43
CA SER A 29 -10.31 3.04 13.55
C SER A 29 -11.78 3.39 13.34
N ASP A 30 -12.64 2.39 13.42
CA ASP A 30 -14.09 2.56 13.51
C ASP A 30 -14.56 2.66 14.98
N SER A 31 -15.88 2.73 15.18
CA SER A 31 -16.52 2.80 16.49
C SER A 31 -16.32 1.55 17.35
N THR A 32 -15.92 0.43 16.76
CA THR A 32 -15.58 -0.82 17.45
C THR A 32 -14.08 -0.93 17.76
N GLY A 33 -13.28 0.05 17.34
CA GLY A 33 -11.83 0.05 17.54
C GLY A 33 -11.09 -0.84 16.53
N HIS A 34 -11.67 -1.11 15.36
CA HIS A 34 -11.07 -1.88 14.29
C HIS A 34 -10.99 -1.07 12.99
N PRO A 35 -10.05 -1.36 12.07
CA PRO A 35 -10.01 -0.69 10.78
C PRO A 35 -11.22 -1.04 9.92
N GLN A 36 -11.63 -0.11 9.06
CA GLN A 36 -12.57 -0.39 7.97
C GLN A 36 -11.78 -0.77 6.73
N LEU A 37 -12.13 -1.90 6.14
CA LEU A 37 -11.54 -2.40 4.92
C LEU A 37 -12.62 -2.40 3.83
N ASN A 38 -12.25 -1.98 2.63
CA ASN A 38 -13.11 -2.04 1.46
C ASN A 38 -12.26 -2.46 0.27
N PHE A 39 -12.46 -3.70 -0.19
CA PHE A 39 -11.78 -4.27 -1.36
C PHE A 39 -12.77 -4.49 -2.52
N ALA A 40 -13.83 -3.67 -2.58
CA ALA A 40 -14.94 -3.80 -3.53
C ALA A 40 -15.47 -5.25 -3.59
N ASN A 41 -15.58 -5.83 -4.78
CA ASN A 41 -16.09 -7.19 -5.01
C ASN A 41 -15.26 -8.29 -4.31
N GLN A 42 -13.98 -8.08 -4.01
CA GLN A 42 -13.23 -9.03 -3.17
C GLN A 42 -13.73 -9.02 -1.72
N GLY A 43 -14.22 -7.86 -1.27
CA GLY A 43 -14.89 -7.72 0.02
C GLY A 43 -16.19 -8.53 0.12
N ASP A 44 -16.90 -8.74 -1.00
CA ASP A 44 -18.15 -9.54 -1.04
C ASP A 44 -17.92 -11.01 -0.70
N LYS A 45 -16.68 -11.49 -0.87
CA LYS A 45 -16.24 -12.85 -0.51
C LYS A 45 -15.76 -12.95 0.94
N CYS A 46 -15.70 -11.84 1.65
CA CYS A 46 -15.35 -11.78 3.07
C CYS A 46 -16.61 -11.85 3.93
N THR A 47 -16.47 -12.39 5.15
CA THR A 47 -17.45 -12.18 6.22
C THR A 47 -16.95 -11.09 7.17
N THR A 48 -17.70 -10.76 8.22
CA THR A 48 -17.15 -9.95 9.33
C THR A 48 -16.77 -10.84 10.52
N PHE A 49 -15.87 -10.36 11.37
CA PHE A 49 -15.68 -10.94 12.69
C PHE A 49 -16.86 -10.60 13.60
N ASP A 50 -17.31 -11.57 14.39
CA ASP A 50 -18.45 -11.43 15.31
C ASP A 50 -18.33 -10.19 16.20
N GLY A 51 -19.38 -9.36 16.20
CA GLY A 51 -19.45 -8.14 17.01
C GLY A 51 -18.67 -6.95 16.45
N THR A 52 -18.13 -7.04 15.23
CA THR A 52 -17.37 -5.97 14.58
C THR A 52 -17.82 -5.76 13.13
N GLN A 53 -17.31 -4.69 12.50
CA GLN A 53 -17.41 -4.47 11.05
C GLN A 53 -16.12 -4.88 10.31
N LEU A 54 -15.16 -5.48 11.02
CA LEU A 54 -13.88 -5.87 10.46
C LEU A 54 -14.06 -7.07 9.54
N LEU A 55 -13.58 -6.95 8.30
CA LEU A 55 -13.61 -8.06 7.35
C LEU A 55 -12.72 -9.23 7.80
N ASN A 56 -13.20 -10.44 7.56
CA ASN A 56 -12.51 -11.72 7.64
C ASN A 56 -12.52 -12.36 6.25
N CYS A 57 -11.36 -12.37 5.60
CA CYS A 57 -11.20 -12.65 4.17
C CYS A 57 -10.34 -13.91 3.94
N PRO A 58 -10.93 -15.13 4.00
CA PRO A 58 -10.18 -16.37 3.88
C PRO A 58 -9.56 -16.61 2.49
N GLU A 59 -10.17 -16.09 1.42
CA GLU A 59 -9.56 -16.12 0.07
C GLU A 59 -8.29 -15.28 0.03
N LEU A 60 -8.35 -14.01 0.46
CA LEU A 60 -7.15 -13.17 0.56
C LEU A 60 -6.09 -13.75 1.50
N ALA A 61 -6.49 -14.42 2.58
CA ALA A 61 -5.57 -15.13 3.47
C ALA A 61 -4.80 -16.26 2.74
N THR A 62 -5.36 -16.82 1.67
CA THR A 62 -4.74 -17.85 0.83
C THR A 62 -3.94 -17.24 -0.31
N ASP A 63 -4.48 -16.19 -0.95
CA ASP A 63 -3.88 -15.57 -2.13
C ASP A 63 -2.62 -14.77 -1.82
N ILE A 64 -2.58 -14.07 -0.67
CA ILE A 64 -1.40 -13.29 -0.26
C ILE A 64 -0.11 -14.14 -0.23
N PRO A 65 -0.05 -15.26 0.51
CA PRO A 65 1.16 -16.09 0.53
C PRO A 65 1.40 -16.77 -0.83
N LEU A 66 0.37 -17.10 -1.60
CA LEU A 66 0.51 -17.61 -2.97
C LEU A 66 1.28 -16.60 -3.83
N CYS A 67 0.84 -15.34 -3.82
CA CYS A 67 1.47 -14.25 -4.58
C CYS A 67 2.90 -13.96 -4.14
N GLN A 68 3.14 -13.95 -2.82
CA GLN A 68 4.48 -13.76 -2.28
C GLN A 68 5.44 -14.88 -2.68
N THR A 69 4.99 -16.15 -2.64
CA THR A 69 5.90 -17.30 -2.74
C THR A 69 6.00 -17.90 -4.14
N GLN A 70 4.90 -17.94 -4.89
CA GLN A 70 4.88 -18.51 -6.24
C GLN A 70 5.16 -17.46 -7.32
N TYR A 71 4.67 -16.24 -7.10
CA TYR A 71 4.69 -15.18 -8.10
C TYR A 71 5.67 -14.05 -7.76
N ASN A 72 6.35 -14.15 -6.62
CA ASN A 72 7.35 -13.19 -6.14
C ASN A 72 6.81 -11.74 -6.12
N LYS A 73 5.56 -11.57 -5.69
CA LYS A 73 4.89 -10.27 -5.58
C LYS A 73 5.03 -9.70 -4.18
N THR A 74 5.22 -8.39 -4.11
CA THR A 74 5.15 -7.64 -2.86
C THR A 74 3.71 -7.19 -2.64
N ILE A 75 3.10 -7.58 -1.52
CA ILE A 75 1.72 -7.22 -1.18
C ILE A 75 1.71 -6.19 -0.06
N LEU A 76 1.17 -5.00 -0.34
CA LEU A 76 1.00 -3.92 0.62
C LEU A 76 -0.49 -3.76 0.99
N LEU A 77 -0.79 -3.17 2.14
CA LEU A 77 -2.13 -2.64 2.41
C LEU A 77 -2.10 -1.13 2.28
N SER A 78 -2.89 -0.59 1.34
CA SER A 78 -3.00 0.85 1.15
C SER A 78 -4.01 1.44 2.13
N ILE A 79 -3.59 2.48 2.85
CA ILE A 79 -4.34 3.18 3.89
C ILE A 79 -4.71 4.56 3.38
N GLY A 80 -5.99 4.89 3.43
CA GLY A 80 -6.51 6.14 2.90
C GLY A 80 -7.47 5.90 1.73
N GLY A 81 -7.08 6.39 0.56
CA GLY A 81 -7.88 6.50 -0.65
C GLY A 81 -8.87 7.67 -0.60
N ALA A 82 -9.43 7.99 -1.77
CA ALA A 82 -10.38 9.09 -1.98
C ALA A 82 -11.59 9.15 -1.03
N THR A 83 -11.95 8.04 -0.36
CA THR A 83 -13.08 7.98 0.58
C THR A 83 -12.67 8.06 2.06
N TYR A 84 -11.38 8.26 2.37
CA TYR A 84 -10.92 8.39 3.75
C TYR A 84 -11.42 9.69 4.38
N THR A 85 -12.09 9.59 5.54
CA THR A 85 -12.66 10.75 6.23
C THR A 85 -12.37 10.82 7.73
N GLU A 86 -11.56 9.91 8.29
CA GLU A 86 -11.31 9.86 9.75
C GLU A 86 -10.51 11.07 10.25
N GLY A 87 -9.67 11.67 9.39
CA GLY A 87 -8.97 12.93 9.68
C GLY A 87 -7.82 12.83 10.68
N GLY A 88 -7.50 11.62 11.15
CA GLY A 88 -6.33 11.32 11.96
C GLY A 88 -6.60 11.16 13.45
N PHE A 89 -5.59 11.48 14.27
CA PHE A 89 -5.58 11.14 15.69
C PHE A 89 -5.60 12.38 16.58
N ALA A 90 -6.19 12.24 17.77
CA ALA A 90 -6.25 13.32 18.76
C ALA A 90 -4.86 13.72 19.30
N ASN A 91 -3.89 12.80 19.33
CA ASN A 91 -2.52 13.02 19.79
C ASN A 91 -1.58 11.89 19.34
N ALA A 92 -0.28 12.08 19.54
CA ALA A 92 0.76 11.11 19.20
C ALA A 92 0.58 9.73 19.89
N THR A 93 0.07 9.69 21.12
CA THR A 93 -0.17 8.41 21.83
C THR A 93 -1.27 7.60 21.16
N ALA A 94 -2.36 8.25 20.74
CA ALA A 94 -3.42 7.59 19.98
C ALA A 94 -2.91 7.09 18.63
N ALA A 95 -2.11 7.90 17.92
CA ALA A 95 -1.48 7.53 16.66
C ALA A 95 -0.55 6.31 16.77
N THR A 96 0.34 6.31 17.77
CA THR A 96 1.26 5.18 18.01
C THR A 96 0.52 3.90 18.44
N THR A 97 -0.53 4.03 19.26
CA THR A 97 -1.40 2.90 19.65
C THR A 97 -2.13 2.31 18.45
N ALA A 98 -2.62 3.16 17.54
CA ALA A 98 -3.24 2.71 16.31
C ALA A 98 -2.25 1.96 15.41
N ALA A 99 -1.02 2.46 15.27
CA ALA A 99 0.04 1.77 14.51
C ALA A 99 0.38 0.39 15.11
N ASP A 100 0.45 0.28 16.44
CA ASP A 100 0.63 -1.01 17.13
C ASP A 100 -0.50 -2.00 16.82
N ARG A 101 -1.75 -1.52 16.84
CA ARG A 101 -2.92 -2.32 16.51
C ARG A 101 -2.87 -2.79 15.05
N ILE A 102 -2.71 -1.89 14.09
CA ILE A 102 -2.61 -2.23 12.66
C ILE A 102 -1.49 -3.25 12.43
N TRP A 103 -0.31 -3.01 13.00
CA TRP A 103 0.81 -3.95 12.90
C TRP A 103 0.48 -5.34 13.46
N SER A 104 -0.19 -5.42 14.60
CA SER A 104 -0.59 -6.70 15.20
C SER A 104 -1.61 -7.49 14.36
N MET A 105 -2.38 -6.79 13.51
CA MET A 105 -3.42 -7.38 12.67
C MET A 105 -2.89 -7.87 11.32
N PHE A 106 -1.90 -7.18 10.73
CA PHE A 106 -1.44 -7.42 9.36
C PHE A 106 0.06 -7.75 9.21
N GLY A 107 0.87 -7.45 10.23
CA GLY A 107 2.28 -7.87 10.31
C GLY A 107 2.42 -9.35 10.68
N PRO A 108 3.63 -9.84 11.00
CA PRO A 108 3.84 -11.22 11.40
C PRO A 108 2.92 -11.65 12.54
N PRO A 109 2.31 -12.83 12.45
CA PRO A 109 1.53 -13.33 13.56
C PRO A 109 2.44 -13.57 14.78
N PRO A 110 1.91 -13.46 16.01
CA PRO A 110 2.65 -13.85 17.20
C PRO A 110 3.15 -15.29 17.09
N ALA A 111 4.37 -15.56 17.58
CA ALA A 111 5.03 -16.87 17.49
C ALA A 111 4.21 -18.06 18.06
N ASN A 112 3.17 -17.78 18.86
CA ASN A 112 2.26 -18.76 19.45
C ASN A 112 0.80 -18.58 18.98
N LEU A 113 0.55 -18.63 17.66
CA LEU A 113 -0.81 -18.86 17.15
C LEU A 113 -1.36 -20.26 17.50
N THR A 114 -0.57 -21.11 18.18
CA THR A 114 -1.01 -22.42 18.70
C THR A 114 -1.93 -22.26 19.91
N THR A 115 -3.23 -22.11 19.66
CA THR A 115 -4.39 -22.70 20.39
C THR A 115 -4.40 -22.80 21.93
N ASN A 116 -3.61 -22.03 22.68
CA ASN A 116 -3.72 -21.94 24.14
C ASN A 116 -3.22 -20.58 24.65
N LEU A 117 -4.07 -19.56 24.50
CA LEU A 117 -3.85 -18.27 25.14
C LEU A 117 -4.34 -18.36 26.59
N THR A 118 -3.43 -18.54 27.54
CA THR A 118 -3.70 -18.41 28.99
C THR A 118 -3.59 -16.96 29.47
N THR A 119 -3.75 -15.98 28.57
CA THR A 119 -3.77 -14.56 28.91
C THR A 119 -5.19 -14.02 28.80
N THR A 120 -5.55 -13.09 29.68
CA THR A 120 -6.86 -12.43 29.75
C THR A 120 -7.11 -11.41 28.62
N ALA A 121 -6.24 -11.35 27.61
CA ALA A 121 -6.39 -10.47 26.46
C ALA A 121 -7.18 -11.20 25.37
N ALA A 122 -8.20 -10.53 24.80
CA ALA A 122 -8.90 -11.06 23.64
C ALA A 122 -7.90 -11.30 22.49
N PRO A 123 -8.06 -12.38 21.69
CA PRO A 123 -7.19 -12.63 20.56
C PRO A 123 -7.29 -11.47 19.56
N VAL A 124 -6.15 -11.09 18.96
CA VAL A 124 -6.13 -10.09 17.90
C VAL A 124 -6.88 -10.65 16.68
N LEU A 125 -7.87 -9.90 16.19
CA LEU A 125 -8.60 -10.24 14.97
C LEU A 125 -7.72 -9.94 13.75
N ARG A 126 -7.55 -10.91 12.86
CA ARG A 126 -6.64 -10.81 11.71
C ARG A 126 -7.38 -11.05 10.40
N PRO A 127 -7.67 -10.00 9.61
CA PRO A 127 -8.47 -10.10 8.37
C PRO A 127 -7.97 -11.12 7.35
N PHE A 128 -6.65 -11.35 7.32
CA PHE A 128 -6.00 -12.29 6.40
C PHE A 128 -5.45 -13.53 7.13
N GLY A 129 -6.02 -13.87 8.28
CA GLY A 129 -5.60 -15.03 9.07
C GLY A 129 -4.11 -14.98 9.44
N ALA A 130 -3.37 -16.02 9.08
CA ALA A 130 -1.93 -16.13 9.33
C ALA A 130 -1.05 -15.42 8.29
N ALA A 131 -1.63 -14.93 7.18
CA ALA A 131 -0.88 -14.17 6.19
C ALA A 131 -0.32 -12.89 6.83
N GLN A 132 0.90 -12.54 6.42
CA GLN A 132 1.56 -11.31 6.79
C GLN A 132 1.86 -10.50 5.53
N LEU A 133 1.59 -9.21 5.57
CA LEU A 133 1.87 -8.31 4.46
C LEU A 133 3.35 -7.97 4.38
N ASP A 134 3.79 -7.60 3.18
CA ASP A 134 5.13 -7.08 2.93
C ASP A 134 5.23 -5.60 3.30
N GLY A 135 4.12 -4.96 3.66
CA GLY A 135 4.15 -3.61 4.21
C GLY A 135 2.85 -2.83 4.04
N PHE A 136 2.99 -1.51 3.99
CA PHE A 136 1.86 -0.57 3.93
C PHE A 136 2.15 0.54 2.94
N ASP A 137 1.09 1.04 2.35
CA ASP A 137 1.10 2.19 1.47
C ASP A 137 0.22 3.29 2.08
N PHE A 138 0.68 4.53 2.06
CA PHE A 138 -0.08 5.69 2.54
C PHE A 138 -0.59 6.49 1.35
N ASP A 139 -1.87 6.33 1.04
CA ASP A 139 -2.59 7.04 -0.01
C ASP A 139 -3.55 8.04 0.64
N PHE A 140 -3.03 9.00 1.41
CA PHE A 140 -3.88 10.00 2.04
C PHE A 140 -4.16 11.13 1.05
N GLU A 141 -5.40 11.24 0.60
CA GLU A 141 -5.84 12.31 -0.30
C GLU A 141 -6.41 13.53 0.46
N SER A 142 -6.34 13.52 1.80
CA SER A 142 -6.73 14.62 2.68
C SER A 142 -5.83 14.67 3.92
N THR A 143 -5.71 15.85 4.54
CA THR A 143 -4.84 16.07 5.71
C THR A 143 -5.22 15.18 6.89
N VAL A 144 -4.22 14.51 7.47
CA VAL A 144 -4.40 13.60 8.61
C VAL A 144 -3.64 14.12 9.83
N SER A 145 -4.37 14.47 10.89
CA SER A 145 -3.78 14.98 12.12
C SER A 145 -2.93 13.91 12.83
N ASN A 146 -1.75 14.28 13.33
CA ASN A 146 -0.82 13.38 14.03
C ASN A 146 -0.43 12.12 13.22
N ILE A 147 -0.32 12.24 11.89
CA ILE A 147 0.08 11.10 11.04
C ILE A 147 1.55 10.71 11.20
N SER A 148 2.47 11.66 11.41
CA SER A 148 3.91 11.35 11.52
C SER A 148 4.22 10.40 12.68
N PRO A 149 3.67 10.56 13.90
CA PRO A 149 3.82 9.56 14.97
C PRO A 149 3.30 8.16 14.62
N PHE A 150 2.20 8.06 13.86
CA PHE A 150 1.69 6.77 13.36
C PHE A 150 2.67 6.14 12.37
N ALA A 151 3.11 6.92 11.37
CA ALA A 151 4.06 6.51 10.35
C ALA A 151 5.42 6.06 10.94
N GLN A 152 5.99 6.86 11.85
CA GLN A 152 7.23 6.55 12.56
C GLN A 152 7.12 5.25 13.36
N ARG A 153 5.99 5.04 14.05
CA ARG A 153 5.76 3.83 14.83
C ARG A 153 5.64 2.60 13.94
N LEU A 154 4.87 2.68 12.86
CA LEU A 154 4.69 1.59 11.92
C LEU A 154 6.02 1.19 11.28
N ARG A 155 6.79 2.16 10.81
CA ARG A 155 8.15 1.97 10.29
C ARG A 155 9.06 1.27 11.30
N SER A 156 9.06 1.71 12.57
CA SER A 156 9.87 1.10 13.62
C SER A 156 9.53 -0.39 13.84
N LEU A 157 8.24 -0.73 13.87
CA LEU A 157 7.75 -2.10 14.02
C LEU A 157 8.16 -2.99 12.84
N MET A 158 7.95 -2.51 11.61
CA MET A 158 8.35 -3.21 10.39
C MET A 158 9.84 -3.52 10.38
N THR A 159 10.66 -2.54 10.78
CA THR A 159 12.12 -2.66 10.82
C THR A 159 12.61 -3.64 11.87
N ALA A 160 11.98 -3.64 13.04
CA ALA A 160 12.28 -4.61 14.09
C ALA A 160 11.94 -6.04 13.62
N ALA A 161 10.81 -6.22 12.95
CA ALA A 161 10.42 -7.51 12.40
C ALA A 161 11.35 -7.96 11.27
N SER A 162 11.71 -7.09 10.33
CA SER A 162 12.62 -7.41 9.21
C SER A 162 14.01 -7.82 9.69
N ARG A 163 14.49 -7.26 10.80
CA ARG A 163 15.72 -7.72 11.45
C ARG A 163 15.59 -9.09 12.10
N THR A 164 14.38 -9.45 12.54
CA THR A 164 14.10 -10.70 13.25
C THR A 164 13.91 -11.87 12.29
N ASP A 165 13.18 -11.67 11.19
CA ASP A 165 12.83 -12.72 10.23
C ASP A 165 13.54 -12.63 8.88
N ALA A 166 14.43 -11.63 8.71
CA ALA A 166 15.15 -11.36 7.46
C ALA A 166 14.23 -11.11 6.24
N ARG A 167 12.96 -10.75 6.45
CA ARG A 167 12.02 -10.39 5.37
C ARG A 167 11.97 -8.87 5.22
N PRO A 168 12.37 -8.29 4.07
CA PRO A 168 12.22 -6.86 3.81
C PRO A 168 10.75 -6.44 3.91
N ARG A 169 10.50 -5.20 4.34
CA ARG A 169 9.15 -4.64 4.41
C ARG A 169 9.10 -3.21 3.92
N LEU A 170 8.14 -2.88 3.08
CA LEU A 170 8.04 -1.59 2.40
C LEU A 170 7.01 -0.68 3.06
N LEU A 171 7.40 0.56 3.36
CA LEU A 171 6.45 1.64 3.62
C LEU A 171 6.52 2.59 2.43
N THR A 172 5.41 2.73 1.72
CA THR A 172 5.30 3.61 0.55
C THR A 172 4.31 4.73 0.81
N ALA A 173 4.30 5.73 -0.07
CA ALA A 173 3.33 6.81 -0.03
C ALA A 173 2.87 7.18 -1.45
N ALA A 174 1.66 7.72 -1.58
CA ALA A 174 1.08 8.12 -2.84
C ALA A 174 0.60 9.60 -2.78
N PRO A 175 1.51 10.58 -2.62
CA PRO A 175 1.14 11.98 -2.61
C PRO A 175 0.60 12.42 -3.98
N GLN A 176 -0.23 13.46 -3.99
CA GLN A 176 -0.63 14.09 -5.23
C GLN A 176 0.52 14.89 -5.84
N CYS A 177 0.44 15.22 -7.14
CA CYS A 177 1.53 15.96 -7.76
C CYS A 177 1.83 17.32 -7.11
N PRO A 178 0.90 18.14 -6.58
CA PRO A 178 1.27 19.46 -6.03
C PRO A 178 2.34 19.32 -4.94
N TYR A 179 3.41 20.11 -5.05
CA TYR A 179 4.52 20.07 -4.09
C TYR A 179 4.62 21.35 -3.26
N PRO A 180 4.78 21.29 -1.93
CA PRO A 180 4.67 20.06 -1.12
C PRO A 180 3.23 19.52 -1.09
N ASP A 181 3.09 18.20 -0.99
CA ASP A 181 1.78 17.56 -0.88
C ASP A 181 1.09 17.92 0.46
N ALA A 182 -0.18 18.29 0.42
CA ALA A 182 -0.86 18.78 1.62
C ALA A 182 -1.12 17.68 2.67
N ALA A 183 -1.36 16.45 2.25
CA ALA A 183 -1.73 15.35 3.12
C ALA A 183 -0.49 14.62 3.68
N ASP A 184 0.53 14.43 2.84
CA ASP A 184 1.64 13.53 3.12
C ASP A 184 2.92 14.25 3.56
N ASN A 185 3.06 15.56 3.29
CA ASN A 185 4.29 16.30 3.59
C ASN A 185 4.67 16.24 5.09
N ALA A 186 3.70 16.07 5.99
CA ALA A 186 3.96 15.94 7.43
C ALA A 186 4.86 14.75 7.79
N PHE A 187 4.87 13.68 6.98
CA PHE A 187 5.74 12.53 7.19
C PHE A 187 6.76 12.31 6.06
N LEU A 188 6.62 12.99 4.91
CA LEU A 188 7.62 12.94 3.83
C LEU A 188 8.82 13.87 4.06
N SER A 189 8.62 14.98 4.78
CA SER A 189 9.61 16.06 4.87
C SER A 189 9.68 16.69 6.26
N GLY A 190 10.76 17.42 6.52
CA GLY A 190 10.97 18.14 7.77
C GLY A 190 11.45 17.27 8.95
N PRO A 191 11.36 17.77 10.20
CA PRO A 191 11.96 17.12 11.36
C PRO A 191 11.28 15.80 11.76
N ASP A 192 10.03 15.61 11.33
CA ASP A 192 9.23 14.40 11.62
C ASP A 192 9.22 13.41 10.43
N ALA A 193 10.05 13.65 9.42
CA ALA A 193 10.13 12.81 8.23
C ALA A 193 10.40 11.34 8.59
N VAL A 194 9.72 10.46 7.88
CA VAL A 194 9.81 9.01 8.04
C VAL A 194 10.61 8.45 6.88
N ALA A 195 11.39 7.41 7.15
CA ALA A 195 12.01 6.65 6.08
C ALA A 195 10.91 5.99 5.23
N ILE A 196 10.79 6.38 3.96
CA ILE A 196 9.83 5.86 2.98
C ILE A 196 10.62 5.15 1.87
N ASP A 197 10.18 3.96 1.48
CA ASP A 197 10.90 3.11 0.53
C ASP A 197 10.64 3.51 -0.93
N ALA A 198 9.40 3.90 -1.24
CA ALA A 198 9.01 4.40 -2.56
C ALA A 198 7.89 5.43 -2.45
N VAL A 199 7.83 6.35 -3.41
CA VAL A 199 6.77 7.35 -3.52
C VAL A 199 6.14 7.29 -4.90
N PHE A 200 4.84 7.02 -4.93
CA PHE A 200 4.02 6.91 -6.13
C PHE A 200 3.26 8.21 -6.37
N VAL A 201 3.91 9.22 -6.95
CA VAL A 201 3.29 10.53 -7.12
C VAL A 201 2.14 10.44 -8.13
N GLN A 202 0.95 10.89 -7.71
CA GLN A 202 -0.25 10.90 -8.53
C GLN A 202 -0.21 12.09 -9.50
N PHE A 203 0.32 11.88 -10.71
CA PHE A 203 0.39 12.90 -11.77
C PHE A 203 -0.91 13.01 -12.59
N TYR A 204 -2.05 13.04 -11.90
CA TYR A 204 -3.38 13.21 -12.48
C TYR A 204 -4.28 14.05 -11.55
N ASN A 205 -5.47 14.42 -12.00
CA ASN A 205 -6.47 15.24 -11.28
C ASN A 205 -5.97 16.60 -10.73
N ASN A 206 -4.78 17.06 -11.16
CA ASN A 206 -4.15 18.28 -10.70
C ASN A 206 -3.41 18.99 -11.83
N TYR A 207 -3.18 20.30 -11.69
CA TYR A 207 -2.54 21.14 -12.72
C TYR A 207 -1.13 20.66 -13.12
N CYS A 208 -0.45 19.91 -12.25
CA CYS A 208 0.90 19.40 -12.43
C CYS A 208 0.99 17.97 -12.98
N GLY A 209 -0.15 17.39 -13.39
CA GLY A 209 -0.19 16.03 -13.93
C GLY A 209 0.42 15.87 -15.32
N VAL A 210 0.44 14.63 -15.83
CA VAL A 210 1.07 14.27 -17.11
C VAL A 210 0.48 15.05 -18.28
N GLN A 211 -0.79 15.44 -18.23
CA GLN A 211 -1.42 16.29 -19.24
C GLN A 211 -0.73 17.67 -19.41
N SER A 212 0.08 18.09 -18.43
CA SER A 212 0.87 19.32 -18.47
C SER A 212 2.32 19.11 -18.93
N PHE A 213 2.71 17.88 -19.28
CA PHE A 213 4.05 17.57 -19.79
C PHE A 213 4.23 18.08 -21.21
N VAL A 214 5.36 18.74 -21.47
CA VAL A 214 5.73 19.25 -22.80
C VAL A 214 6.95 18.48 -23.31
N PRO A 215 6.80 17.59 -24.31
CA PRO A 215 7.92 16.84 -24.86
C PRO A 215 9.03 17.74 -25.39
N ASN A 216 10.29 17.39 -25.09
CA ASN A 216 11.50 18.09 -25.50
C ASN A 216 11.67 19.52 -24.96
N ALA A 217 10.82 20.00 -24.05
CA ALA A 217 11.07 21.24 -23.34
C ALA A 217 12.23 21.05 -22.35
N THR A 218 13.14 22.02 -22.28
CA THR A 218 14.23 22.02 -21.30
C THR A 218 13.73 22.19 -19.87
N ASP A 219 12.64 22.95 -19.72
CA ASP A 219 11.97 23.20 -18.44
C ASP A 219 10.48 22.92 -18.58
N GLN A 220 9.92 22.23 -17.58
CA GLN A 220 8.50 21.94 -17.48
C GLN A 220 7.83 23.02 -16.62
N TRP A 221 6.90 23.78 -17.19
CA TRP A 221 6.24 24.87 -16.46
C TRP A 221 5.30 24.36 -15.36
N ASN A 222 4.46 23.37 -15.68
CA ASN A 222 3.44 22.84 -14.77
C ASN A 222 3.73 21.40 -14.33
N PHE A 223 4.21 20.53 -15.22
CA PHE A 223 4.56 19.16 -14.86
C PHE A 223 5.75 19.15 -13.90
N ASN A 224 5.52 18.73 -12.64
CA ASN A 224 6.43 19.06 -11.55
C ASN A 224 7.29 17.89 -11.05
N TYR A 225 7.54 16.90 -11.91
CA TYR A 225 8.44 15.77 -11.63
C TYR A 225 9.81 16.22 -11.08
N ALA A 226 10.38 17.31 -11.61
CA ALA A 226 11.67 17.83 -11.15
C ALA A 226 11.69 18.26 -9.66
N ALA A 227 10.55 18.73 -9.13
CA ALA A 227 10.45 19.08 -7.70
C ALA A 227 10.51 17.81 -6.83
N TRP A 228 9.77 16.77 -7.22
CA TRP A 228 9.78 15.47 -6.55
C TRP A 228 11.12 14.74 -6.68
N ASP A 229 11.80 14.81 -7.83
CA ASP A 229 13.16 14.25 -7.98
C ASP A 229 14.16 14.99 -7.09
N THR A 230 14.04 16.33 -6.97
CA THR A 230 14.87 17.12 -6.07
C THR A 230 14.63 16.72 -4.61
N TRP A 231 13.38 16.56 -4.19
CA TRP A 231 13.02 16.07 -2.85
C TRP A 231 13.62 14.69 -2.58
N ALA A 232 13.47 13.74 -3.52
CA ALA A 232 13.96 12.38 -3.37
C ALA A 232 15.50 12.33 -3.19
N ARG A 233 16.23 13.17 -3.93
CA ARG A 233 17.70 13.26 -3.86
C ARG A 233 18.22 14.02 -2.64
N THR A 234 17.38 14.82 -1.98
CA THR A 234 17.81 15.69 -0.88
C THR A 234 17.17 15.28 0.44
N GLU A 235 15.89 15.60 0.66
CA GLU A 235 15.17 15.40 1.91
C GLU A 235 14.93 13.91 2.20
N ALA A 236 14.42 13.15 1.23
CA ALA A 236 14.17 11.71 1.41
C ALA A 236 15.47 10.94 1.68
N ALA A 237 16.54 11.27 0.95
CA ALA A 237 17.85 10.68 1.16
C ALA A 237 18.39 10.94 2.58
N GLN A 238 18.14 12.11 3.16
CA GLN A 238 18.51 12.42 4.55
C GLN A 238 17.70 11.60 5.56
N ALA A 239 16.38 11.48 5.35
CA ALA A 239 15.52 10.65 6.19
C ALA A 239 15.92 9.16 6.13
N ASN A 240 16.31 8.68 4.94
CA ASN A 240 16.71 7.28 4.70
C ASN A 240 18.17 6.98 5.06
N ALA A 241 19.05 7.97 5.28
CA ALA A 241 20.48 7.76 5.52
C ALA A 241 20.79 6.87 6.75
N GLY A 242 19.86 6.76 7.70
CA GLY A 242 19.96 5.87 8.85
C GLY A 242 19.21 4.53 8.72
N PHE A 243 18.50 4.30 7.61
CA PHE A 243 17.45 3.30 7.52
C PHE A 243 17.77 2.06 6.67
N LEU A 244 18.81 2.09 5.84
CA LEU A 244 19.44 1.02 5.04
C LEU A 244 20.01 1.75 3.81
N ALA A 245 21.32 1.66 3.56
CA ALA A 245 22.00 2.44 2.52
C ALA A 245 21.56 2.13 1.07
N SER A 246 20.62 1.20 0.87
CA SER A 246 20.13 0.74 -0.43
C SER A 246 18.74 1.27 -0.80
N VAL A 247 18.04 1.97 0.10
CA VAL A 247 16.70 2.52 -0.19
C VAL A 247 16.86 3.85 -0.94
N LYS A 248 16.79 3.79 -2.26
CA LYS A 248 16.51 4.97 -3.07
C LYS A 248 14.99 5.13 -3.03
N ALA A 249 14.49 6.24 -2.52
CA ALA A 249 13.10 6.61 -2.77
C ALA A 249 12.94 6.67 -4.29
N GLU A 250 12.26 5.68 -4.86
CA GLU A 250 11.98 5.64 -6.28
C GLU A 250 10.77 6.53 -6.53
N LEU A 251 10.97 7.56 -7.36
CA LEU A 251 9.90 8.41 -7.84
C LEU A 251 9.25 7.71 -9.04
N VAL A 252 8.04 7.22 -8.82
CA VAL A 252 7.27 6.52 -9.84
C VAL A 252 6.04 7.37 -10.15
N GLY A 253 5.88 7.75 -11.41
CA GLY A 253 4.67 8.43 -11.86
C GLY A 253 3.58 7.41 -12.16
N ILE A 254 2.40 7.56 -11.56
CA ILE A 254 1.23 6.77 -11.95
C ILE A 254 0.48 7.53 -13.04
N GLU A 255 0.30 6.89 -14.19
CA GLU A 255 -0.65 7.29 -15.23
C GLU A 255 -1.94 6.48 -15.07
N GLU A 256 -3.10 7.11 -15.33
CA GLU A 256 -4.38 6.39 -15.40
C GLU A 256 -4.44 5.68 -16.75
N GLU A 257 -4.27 4.35 -16.76
CA GLU A 257 -4.52 3.54 -17.95
C GLU A 257 -5.93 2.94 -17.87
N GLU A 258 -6.81 3.34 -18.79
CA GLU A 258 -8.08 2.64 -19.02
C GLU A 258 -7.76 1.24 -19.58
N SER A 259 -7.78 0.21 -18.75
CA SER A 259 -7.46 -1.15 -19.21
C SER A 259 -8.64 -1.78 -19.98
N GLU A 260 -8.41 -2.24 -21.21
CA GLU A 260 -9.32 -3.15 -21.93
C GLU A 260 -9.39 -4.52 -21.21
N ALA A 261 -10.58 -5.15 -21.23
CA ALA A 261 -10.85 -6.43 -20.59
C ALA A 261 -10.11 -7.59 -21.27
N ALA A 262 -9.23 -8.29 -20.54
CA ALA A 262 -8.73 -9.60 -20.95
C ALA A 262 -9.76 -10.68 -20.53
N GLU A 263 -10.23 -11.48 -21.49
CA GLU A 263 -11.06 -12.67 -21.22
C GLU A 263 -10.27 -13.72 -20.42
N GLU A 264 -10.90 -14.28 -19.39
CA GLU A 264 -10.32 -15.28 -18.49
C GLU A 264 -10.16 -16.66 -19.15
N GLY A 265 -9.01 -17.28 -18.90
CA GLY A 265 -8.85 -18.73 -18.93
C GLY A 265 -8.55 -19.19 -17.51
N GLU A 266 -9.30 -20.18 -17.01
CA GLU A 266 -9.13 -20.78 -15.68
C GLU A 266 -7.65 -21.15 -15.41
N GLY A 267 -6.99 -20.35 -14.59
CA GLY A 267 -5.64 -20.56 -14.12
C GLY A 267 -5.44 -19.78 -12.83
N GLU A 268 -4.79 -20.41 -11.84
CA GLU A 268 -4.51 -19.85 -10.51
C GLU A 268 -3.82 -18.48 -10.62
N SER A 269 -4.59 -17.40 -10.64
CA SER A 269 -4.10 -16.02 -10.78
C SER A 269 -3.87 -15.40 -9.41
N CYS A 270 -2.86 -14.52 -9.33
CA CYS A 270 -2.80 -13.52 -8.27
C CYS A 270 -3.95 -12.54 -8.44
N GLY A 271 -5.09 -12.89 -7.85
CA GLY A 271 -6.33 -12.16 -7.95
C GLY A 271 -7.42 -13.05 -8.52
N GLY A 272 -8.33 -13.49 -7.66
CA GLY A 272 -9.64 -13.96 -8.11
C GLY A 272 -10.45 -12.79 -8.64
N TYR A 273 -10.12 -12.27 -9.83
CA TYR A 273 -10.77 -11.13 -10.47
C TYR A 273 -12.15 -11.53 -11.02
N GLY A 274 -13.19 -11.49 -10.18
CA GLY A 274 -14.56 -11.61 -10.66
C GLY A 274 -15.00 -10.35 -11.43
N ASP A 275 -15.59 -10.56 -12.60
CA ASP A 275 -16.32 -9.61 -13.46
C ASP A 275 -16.94 -8.39 -12.72
N ASP A 276 -16.51 -7.17 -13.06
CA ASP A 276 -17.35 -6.04 -13.53
C ASP A 276 -16.53 -4.72 -13.62
N ASP A 277 -16.36 -4.28 -14.86
CA ASP A 277 -16.03 -2.98 -15.51
C ASP A 277 -15.57 -1.70 -14.75
N ARG A 278 -15.23 -1.63 -13.46
CA ARG A 278 -14.76 -0.35 -12.86
C ARG A 278 -13.60 -0.50 -11.86
N THR A 279 -12.57 0.32 -12.09
CA THR A 279 -11.34 0.54 -11.28
C THR A 279 -10.36 -0.63 -11.21
N ARG A 280 -9.51 -0.76 -12.24
CA ARG A 280 -8.27 -1.55 -12.20
C ARG A 280 -7.09 -0.60 -12.02
N ARG A 281 -6.34 -0.72 -10.92
CA ARG A 281 -5.07 0.02 -10.71
C ARG A 281 -3.96 -1.01 -10.49
N GLY A 282 -3.18 -1.28 -11.54
CA GLY A 282 -1.90 -1.97 -11.47
C GLY A 282 -0.83 -1.05 -12.03
N VAL A 283 0.30 -0.92 -11.34
CA VAL A 283 1.42 -0.06 -11.77
C VAL A 283 2.38 -0.91 -12.60
N GLU A 284 2.60 -0.55 -13.88
CA GLU A 284 3.63 -1.15 -14.73
C GLU A 284 4.97 -0.43 -14.49
N PHE A 285 6.02 -1.18 -14.16
CA PHE A 285 7.38 -0.65 -14.03
C PHE A 285 8.16 -0.92 -15.32
N ARG A 286 8.70 0.12 -15.97
CA ARG A 286 9.74 -0.03 -17.00
C ARG A 286 10.98 0.76 -16.59
N ALA A 287 12.09 0.04 -16.45
CA ALA A 287 13.43 0.60 -16.26
C ALA A 287 14.00 1.21 -17.55
#